data_AF-A0A9J6D684-F1
#
_entry.id   AF-A0A9J6D684-F1
#
_cell.length_a   1.000
_cell.length_b   1.000
_cell.length_c   1.000
_cell.angle_alpha   90.00
_cell.angle_beta   90.00
_cell.angle_gamma   90.00
#
_symmetry.space_group_name_H-M   'P 1'
#
loop_
_entity.id
_entity.type
_entity.pdbx_description
1 polymer ?
#
loop_
_entity_poly.entity_id
_entity_poly.type
_entity_poly.pdbx_seq_one_letter_code
_entity_poly.pdbx_strand_id
1 'polypeptide(L)'
;MQGSGSTTGGPVPPPRPPGSTAGAGASLPGASSSVPTAYNDKVVAFLRQPNILDILRERHPAIASNTGLRDRVHAIRAEGTAALGRLSHDLDLTILLSLFEQEIMSYIPAQYSSGSSSSHRSPRDSPQPSPQASPGLQRANLRAPAPYRRDFEAKLRNFYRKLESKGYGQGPSKLKLNIRRDHLLEDAFTKIMAASKKDLQKSRLYIGFAGEEG
;
A
#
# COMPACT_ATOMS: atom_id res chain seq x y z
N MET A 1 61.47 19.62 -42.62
CA MET A 1 60.51 18.49 -42.67
C MET A 1 59.75 18.52 -41.34
N GLN A 2 58.60 19.18 -41.27
CA GLN A 2 57.24 18.63 -41.46
C GLN A 2 56.92 17.42 -40.58
N GLY A 3 55.90 17.60 -39.73
CA GLY A 3 55.35 16.59 -38.82
C GLY A 3 54.28 17.19 -37.90
N SER A 4 53.12 17.47 -38.48
CA SER A 4 51.91 18.13 -37.95
C SER A 4 51.10 17.24 -37.00
N GLY A 5 50.31 17.84 -36.07
CA GLY A 5 49.29 17.09 -35.30
C GLY A 5 48.55 17.88 -34.21
N SER A 6 47.54 18.66 -34.62
CA SER A 6 46.41 19.29 -33.90
C SER A 6 45.87 18.58 -32.63
N THR A 7 45.78 19.24 -31.46
CA THR A 7 44.62 19.97 -30.85
C THR A 7 43.28 19.24 -30.77
N THR A 8 42.76 19.00 -29.54
CA THR A 8 41.37 19.29 -29.10
C THR A 8 41.23 19.23 -27.56
N GLY A 9 41.66 20.28 -26.87
CA GLY A 9 41.16 20.59 -25.53
C GLY A 9 39.82 21.31 -25.67
N GLY A 10 38.74 20.71 -25.17
CA GLY A 10 37.39 21.30 -25.23
C GLY A 10 37.30 22.65 -24.51
N PRO A 11 36.36 23.53 -24.90
CA PRO A 11 36.26 24.88 -24.35
C PRO A 11 35.72 24.84 -22.92
N VAL A 12 36.34 25.64 -22.05
CA VAL A 12 35.91 25.85 -20.67
C VAL A 12 34.59 26.65 -20.66
N PRO A 13 33.54 26.23 -19.93
CA PRO A 13 32.28 26.95 -19.91
C PRO A 13 32.36 28.27 -19.12
N PRO A 14 31.59 29.31 -19.50
CA PRO A 14 31.64 30.62 -18.87
C PRO A 14 30.96 30.65 -17.49
N PRO A 15 31.30 31.63 -16.62
CA PRO A 15 30.70 31.77 -15.29
C PRO A 15 29.24 32.24 -15.38
N ARG A 16 28.35 31.62 -14.59
CA ARG A 16 26.91 31.92 -14.53
C ARG A 16 26.64 33.17 -13.66
N PRO A 17 25.76 34.11 -14.07
CA PRO A 17 25.42 35.31 -13.30
C PRO A 17 24.53 35.01 -12.08
N PRO A 18 24.49 35.89 -11.06
CA PRO A 18 23.62 35.72 -9.90
C PRO A 18 22.21 36.21 -10.23
N GLY A 19 21.25 35.28 -10.33
CA GLY A 19 19.83 35.57 -10.52
C GLY A 19 19.04 35.13 -9.29
N SER A 20 18.44 36.11 -8.62
CA SER A 20 17.64 35.98 -7.41
C SER A 20 16.36 35.15 -7.57
N THR A 21 16.08 34.37 -6.52
CA THR A 21 14.76 34.02 -5.93
C THR A 21 13.66 33.48 -6.84
N ALA A 22 13.43 32.16 -6.79
CA ALA A 22 12.23 31.52 -6.25
C ALA A 22 12.20 30.01 -6.59
N GLY A 23 11.95 29.17 -5.58
CA GLY A 23 11.46 27.80 -5.80
C GLY A 23 12.38 26.64 -5.39
N ALA A 24 11.96 25.96 -4.32
CA ALA A 24 12.11 24.54 -4.03
C ALA A 24 13.50 23.93 -3.71
N GLY A 25 13.59 23.29 -2.53
CA GLY A 25 14.46 22.11 -2.35
C GLY A 25 15.08 21.91 -0.96
N ALA A 26 14.44 21.06 -0.15
CA ALA A 26 14.97 20.21 0.94
C ALA A 26 15.68 20.87 2.15
N SER A 27 15.30 20.59 3.40
CA SER A 27 15.46 19.26 4.01
C SER A 27 14.71 19.10 5.35
N LEU A 28 14.20 17.88 5.58
CA LEU A 28 13.49 17.36 6.77
C LEU A 28 14.41 17.17 7.99
N PRO A 29 13.85 17.05 9.22
CA PRO A 29 13.50 15.72 9.74
C PRO A 29 12.14 15.68 10.47
N GLY A 30 11.28 14.72 10.08
CA GLY A 30 10.01 14.44 10.77
C GLY A 30 9.23 13.35 10.05
N ALA A 31 9.33 12.13 10.54
CA ALA A 31 8.63 10.97 10.00
C ALA A 31 7.12 11.04 10.30
N SER A 32 6.34 11.36 9.27
CA SER A 32 4.99 10.84 9.08
C SER A 32 4.78 10.71 7.58
N SER A 33 4.51 9.50 7.11
CA SER A 33 4.19 9.18 5.72
C SER A 33 3.19 10.19 5.17
N SER A 34 3.63 11.07 4.28
CA SER A 34 2.77 11.97 3.53
C SER A 34 1.95 11.11 2.55
N VAL A 35 0.79 10.63 3.03
CA VAL A 35 -0.21 9.97 2.19
C VAL A 35 -0.59 10.95 1.07
N PRO A 36 -0.61 10.51 -0.20
CA PRO A 36 -1.06 11.36 -1.29
C PRO A 36 -2.47 11.85 -1.00
N THR A 37 -2.68 13.17 -1.05
CA THR A 37 -3.98 13.84 -0.87
C THR A 37 -5.13 13.13 -1.61
N ALA A 38 -4.81 12.48 -2.74
CA ALA A 38 -5.72 11.65 -3.53
C ALA A 38 -6.39 10.47 -2.78
N TYR A 39 -5.75 9.80 -1.82
CA TYR A 39 -6.35 8.63 -1.15
C TYR A 39 -7.38 9.04 -0.09
N ASN A 40 -7.06 10.03 0.74
CA ASN A 40 -7.98 10.53 1.76
C ASN A 40 -9.27 11.06 1.12
N ASP A 41 -9.16 11.70 -0.04
CA ASP A 41 -10.31 12.14 -0.83
C ASP A 41 -11.16 10.96 -1.32
N LYS A 42 -10.53 9.84 -1.73
CA LYS A 42 -11.26 8.61 -2.10
C LYS A 42 -11.99 7.99 -0.92
N VAL A 43 -11.38 7.94 0.26
CA VAL A 43 -12.03 7.45 1.49
C VAL A 43 -13.29 8.26 1.77
N VAL A 44 -13.17 9.59 1.76
CA VAL A 44 -14.30 10.49 2.02
C VAL A 44 -15.39 10.30 0.96
N ALA A 45 -15.01 10.21 -0.32
CA ALA A 45 -15.96 10.05 -1.39
C ALA A 45 -16.71 8.72 -1.32
N PHE A 46 -16.01 7.62 -1.01
CA PHE A 46 -16.59 6.31 -0.76
C PHE A 46 -17.57 6.37 0.43
N LEU A 47 -17.17 6.96 1.55
CA LEU A 47 -18.02 7.08 2.74
C LEU A 47 -19.23 8.02 2.55
N ARG A 48 -19.26 8.82 1.48
CA ARG A 48 -20.38 9.70 1.13
C ARG A 48 -21.51 9.01 0.35
N GLN A 49 -21.38 7.73 0.02
CA GLN A 49 -22.44 6.97 -0.62
C GLN A 49 -23.73 6.94 0.23
N PRO A 50 -24.92 7.07 -0.37
CA PRO A 50 -26.19 7.06 0.37
C PRO A 50 -26.46 5.71 1.06
N ASN A 51 -25.99 4.61 0.48
CA ASN A 51 -26.09 3.24 0.98
C ASN A 51 -24.83 2.76 1.71
N ILE A 52 -23.97 3.67 2.19
CA ILE A 52 -22.68 3.31 2.78
C ILE A 52 -22.81 2.35 3.96
N LEU A 53 -23.80 2.53 4.84
CA LEU A 53 -23.96 1.66 6.01
C LEU A 53 -24.33 0.23 5.63
N ASP A 54 -25.03 0.03 4.52
CA ASP A 54 -25.39 -1.31 4.03
C ASP A 54 -24.15 -2.00 3.45
N ILE A 55 -23.36 -1.26 2.63
CA ILE A 55 -22.09 -1.74 2.08
C ILE A 55 -21.14 -2.14 3.23
N LEU A 56 -21.00 -1.30 4.26
CA LEU A 56 -20.12 -1.57 5.39
C LEU A 56 -20.56 -2.81 6.19
N ARG A 57 -21.88 -3.05 6.33
CA ARG A 57 -22.41 -4.23 7.04
C ARG A 57 -22.10 -5.55 6.35
N GLU A 58 -21.91 -5.58 5.02
CA GLU A 58 -21.61 -6.82 4.28
C GLU A 58 -20.31 -7.49 4.75
N ARG A 59 -19.33 -6.69 5.17
CA ARG A 59 -18.00 -7.18 5.57
C ARG A 59 -17.69 -6.90 7.04
N HIS A 60 -18.48 -6.03 7.69
CA HIS A 60 -18.33 -5.70 9.10
C HIS A 60 -19.70 -5.59 9.80
N PRO A 61 -20.37 -6.72 10.12
CA PRO A 61 -21.72 -6.72 10.71
C PRO A 61 -21.82 -5.97 12.04
N ALA A 62 -20.73 -5.92 12.82
CA ALA A 62 -20.66 -5.22 14.10
C ALA A 62 -20.88 -3.70 13.99
N ILE A 63 -20.81 -3.11 12.78
CA ILE A 63 -21.14 -1.70 12.58
C ILE A 63 -22.62 -1.39 12.87
N ALA A 64 -23.51 -2.38 12.79
CA ALA A 64 -24.94 -2.17 13.07
C ALA A 64 -25.20 -1.92 14.57
N SER A 65 -24.47 -2.61 15.44
CA SER A 65 -24.58 -2.47 16.90
C SER A 65 -23.65 -1.40 17.47
N ASN A 66 -22.52 -1.10 16.81
CA ASN A 66 -21.57 -0.10 17.28
C ASN A 66 -21.98 1.33 16.89
N THR A 67 -22.57 2.07 17.83
CA THR A 67 -23.00 3.47 17.66
C THR A 67 -21.82 4.41 17.42
N GLY A 68 -20.74 4.28 18.19
CA GLY A 68 -19.57 5.16 18.07
C GLY A 68 -18.88 5.06 16.71
N LEU A 69 -18.77 3.85 16.15
CA LEU A 69 -18.22 3.66 14.81
C LEU A 69 -19.12 4.26 13.73
N ARG A 70 -20.45 4.18 13.87
CA ARG A 70 -21.40 4.85 12.98
C ARG A 70 -21.27 6.36 13.05
N ASP A 71 -21.15 6.92 14.25
CA ASP A 71 -20.99 8.36 14.46
C ASP A 71 -19.69 8.88 13.82
N ARG A 72 -18.59 8.11 13.92
CA ARG A 72 -17.31 8.40 13.24
C ARG A 72 -17.45 8.40 11.72
N VAL A 73 -18.14 7.40 11.14
CA VAL A 73 -18.44 7.36 9.70
C VAL A 73 -19.29 8.54 9.28
N HIS A 74 -20.31 8.90 10.08
CA HIS A 74 -21.15 10.07 9.83
C HIS A 74 -20.37 11.39 9.93
N ALA A 75 -19.44 11.52 10.87
CA ALA A 75 -18.55 12.67 10.99
C ALA A 75 -17.68 12.83 9.75
N ILE A 76 -17.10 11.75 9.23
CA ILE A 76 -16.31 11.79 7.98
C ILE A 76 -17.21 12.12 6.78
N ARG A 77 -18.43 11.61 6.75
CA ARG A 77 -19.40 11.93 5.69
C ARG A 77 -19.70 13.43 5.63
N ALA A 78 -19.91 14.05 6.79
CA ALA A 78 -20.25 15.47 6.92
C ALA A 78 -19.03 16.39 6.72
N GLU A 79 -17.94 16.14 7.44
CA GLU A 79 -16.79 17.05 7.54
C GLU A 79 -15.62 16.66 6.60
N GLY A 80 -15.68 15.49 5.96
CA GLY A 80 -14.69 15.05 4.98
C GLY A 80 -13.31 14.76 5.58
N THR A 81 -12.27 15.20 4.88
CA THR A 81 -10.87 14.88 5.19
C THR A 81 -10.41 15.45 6.54
N ALA A 82 -11.05 16.53 7.00
CA ALA A 82 -10.78 17.11 8.31
C ALA A 82 -11.14 16.14 9.47
N ALA A 83 -12.33 15.54 9.42
CA ALA A 83 -12.72 14.52 10.40
C ALA A 83 -11.89 13.23 10.25
N LEU A 84 -11.58 12.83 9.01
CA LEU A 84 -10.73 11.68 8.76
C LEU A 84 -9.33 11.84 9.38
N GLY A 85 -8.74 13.03 9.30
CA GLY A 85 -7.47 13.35 9.95
C GLY A 85 -7.52 13.20 11.46
N ARG A 86 -8.57 13.74 12.11
CA ARG A 86 -8.76 13.64 13.57
C ARG A 86 -9.01 12.21 14.05
N LEU A 87 -9.69 11.40 13.24
CA LEU A 87 -10.04 10.01 13.55
C LEU A 87 -9.01 8.98 13.04
N SER A 88 -7.88 9.44 12.49
CA SER A 88 -6.88 8.57 11.86
C SER A 88 -6.23 7.55 12.81
N HIS A 89 -6.26 7.80 14.12
CA HIS A 89 -5.75 6.89 15.14
C HIS A 89 -6.80 5.91 15.69
N ASP A 90 -8.06 6.00 15.26
CA ASP A 90 -9.13 5.11 15.72
C ASP A 90 -8.95 3.72 15.11
N LEU A 91 -8.74 2.71 15.97
CA LEU A 91 -8.45 1.35 15.53
C LEU A 91 -9.65 0.71 14.82
N ASP A 92 -10.86 0.91 15.34
CA ASP A 92 -12.08 0.33 14.77
C ASP A 92 -12.34 0.89 13.36
N LEU A 93 -12.18 2.20 13.19
CA LEU A 93 -12.27 2.85 11.89
C LEU A 93 -11.17 2.36 10.94
N THR A 94 -9.94 2.22 11.41
CA THR A 94 -8.82 1.75 10.59
C THR A 94 -9.03 0.32 10.09
N ILE A 95 -9.49 -0.57 10.98
CA ILE A 95 -9.86 -1.95 10.62
C ILE A 95 -10.98 -1.92 9.59
N LEU A 96 -12.04 -1.13 9.84
CA LEU A 96 -13.17 -1.00 8.94
C LEU A 96 -12.75 -0.56 7.54
N LEU A 97 -11.99 0.53 7.41
CA LEU A 97 -11.53 1.05 6.12
C LEU A 97 -10.65 0.04 5.38
N SER A 98 -9.79 -0.69 6.10
CA SER A 98 -8.92 -1.72 5.53
C SER A 98 -9.71 -2.87 4.86
N LEU A 99 -10.95 -3.14 5.30
CA LEU A 99 -11.81 -4.16 4.69
C LEU A 99 -12.33 -3.77 3.30
N PHE A 100 -12.34 -2.47 2.99
CA PHE A 100 -12.89 -1.89 1.77
C PHE A 100 -11.83 -1.18 0.92
N GLU A 101 -10.54 -1.45 1.15
CA GLU A 101 -9.43 -0.77 0.48
C GLU A 101 -9.56 -0.79 -1.05
N GLN A 102 -9.94 -1.93 -1.62
CA GLN A 102 -10.09 -2.06 -3.07
C GLN A 102 -11.28 -1.27 -3.60
N GLU A 103 -12.40 -1.31 -2.89
CA GLU A 103 -13.61 -0.58 -3.19
C GLU A 103 -13.37 0.93 -3.10
N ILE A 104 -12.68 1.40 -2.05
CA ILE A 104 -12.25 2.80 -1.89
C ILE A 104 -11.35 3.23 -3.06
N MET A 105 -10.34 2.44 -3.40
CA MET A 105 -9.42 2.76 -4.50
C MET A 105 -10.10 2.76 -5.88
N SER A 106 -11.08 1.89 -6.09
CA SER A 106 -11.82 1.77 -7.36
C SER A 106 -13.06 2.65 -7.45
N TYR A 107 -13.50 3.24 -6.34
CA TYR A 107 -14.69 4.08 -6.30
C TYR A 107 -14.48 5.35 -7.13
N ILE A 108 -15.41 5.58 -8.06
CA ILE A 108 -15.52 6.79 -8.87
C ILE A 108 -16.87 7.42 -8.51
N PRO A 109 -16.88 8.59 -7.84
CA PRO A 109 -18.13 9.25 -7.49
C PRO A 109 -18.94 9.63 -8.74
N ALA A 110 -20.26 9.47 -8.69
CA ALA A 110 -21.15 9.73 -9.83
C ALA A 110 -21.00 11.14 -10.43
N GLN A 111 -20.59 12.12 -9.61
CA GLN A 111 -20.31 13.50 -10.05
C GLN A 111 -19.17 13.62 -11.08
N TYR A 112 -18.26 12.63 -11.17
CA TYR A 112 -17.20 12.58 -12.18
C TYR A 112 -17.59 11.77 -13.42
N SER A 113 -18.66 10.98 -13.35
CA SER A 113 -19.21 10.26 -14.52
C SER A 113 -20.04 11.16 -15.44
N SER A 114 -20.47 12.34 -14.95
CA SER A 114 -21.31 13.29 -15.69
C SER A 114 -20.53 14.28 -16.57
N GLY A 115 -19.21 14.17 -16.67
CA GLY A 115 -18.35 15.11 -17.42
C GLY A 115 -18.26 14.89 -18.94
N SER A 116 -19.03 13.96 -19.52
CA SER A 116 -18.92 13.60 -20.96
C SER A 116 -20.20 13.84 -21.78
N SER A 117 -21.21 14.55 -21.26
CA SER A 117 -22.42 14.86 -22.03
C SER A 117 -22.68 16.36 -22.13
N SER A 118 -21.78 17.07 -22.82
CA SER A 118 -22.09 18.39 -23.38
C SER A 118 -22.22 18.26 -24.90
N SER A 119 -23.47 18.33 -25.37
CA SER A 119 -23.92 18.80 -26.68
C SER A 119 -23.02 18.54 -27.91
N HIS A 120 -23.36 17.51 -28.68
CA HIS A 120 -23.32 17.60 -30.13
C HIS A 120 -24.61 17.00 -30.72
N ARG A 121 -25.59 17.88 -30.89
CA ARG A 121 -26.76 17.67 -31.75
C ARG A 121 -26.33 18.04 -33.17
N SER A 122 -26.24 17.04 -34.05
CA SER A 122 -26.32 17.25 -35.51
C SER A 122 -27.17 16.15 -36.15
N PRO A 123 -28.02 16.49 -37.15
CA PRO A 123 -29.10 15.63 -37.66
C PRO A 123 -28.69 14.88 -38.96
N ARG A 124 -29.62 14.06 -39.48
CA ARG A 124 -29.69 13.46 -40.83
C ARG A 124 -29.22 11.98 -40.87
N ASP A 125 -30.14 11.03 -40.75
CA ASP A 125 -30.98 10.42 -41.81
C ASP A 125 -30.25 9.32 -42.60
N SER A 126 -30.51 8.06 -42.24
CA SER A 126 -30.97 6.95 -43.11
C SER A 126 -30.49 5.55 -42.66
N PRO A 127 -31.26 4.48 -42.92
CA PRO A 127 -31.08 3.13 -42.34
C PRO A 127 -30.52 2.11 -43.36
N GLN A 128 -29.66 1.17 -42.94
CA GLN A 128 -29.77 -0.24 -43.35
C GLN A 128 -28.79 -1.15 -42.58
N PRO A 129 -29.16 -2.43 -42.36
CA PRO A 129 -28.38 -3.40 -41.61
C PRO A 129 -27.47 -4.21 -42.55
N SER A 130 -26.41 -4.79 -42.01
CA SER A 130 -25.86 -6.03 -42.57
C SER A 130 -25.21 -6.89 -41.49
N PRO A 131 -25.41 -8.22 -41.58
CA PRO A 131 -25.09 -9.18 -40.52
C PRO A 131 -23.71 -9.78 -40.75
N GLN A 132 -23.00 -10.11 -39.67
CA GLN A 132 -22.04 -11.22 -39.74
C GLN A 132 -21.84 -11.85 -38.37
N ALA A 133 -22.55 -12.96 -38.17
CA ALA A 133 -22.31 -13.90 -37.11
C ALA A 133 -20.99 -14.65 -37.39
N SER A 134 -20.17 -14.80 -36.35
CA SER A 134 -19.17 -15.86 -36.25
C SER A 134 -19.12 -16.29 -34.78
N PRO A 135 -19.70 -17.46 -34.43
CA PRO A 135 -19.56 -18.01 -33.09
C PRO A 135 -18.32 -18.91 -33.01
N GLY A 136 -17.48 -18.68 -32.01
CA GLY A 136 -16.63 -19.75 -31.45
C GLY A 136 -15.12 -19.51 -31.50
N LEU A 137 -14.63 -18.49 -30.79
CA LEU A 137 -13.23 -18.51 -30.32
C LEU A 137 -13.19 -18.44 -28.79
N GLN A 138 -12.46 -19.42 -28.25
CA GLN A 138 -11.78 -19.40 -26.96
C GLN A 138 -12.70 -19.38 -25.74
N ARG A 139 -12.70 -20.50 -25.00
CA ARG A 139 -13.04 -20.53 -23.58
C ARG A 139 -12.04 -19.62 -22.86
N ALA A 140 -12.30 -18.32 -22.91
CA ALA A 140 -11.62 -17.33 -22.10
C ALA A 140 -11.87 -17.78 -20.65
N ASN A 141 -10.77 -17.97 -19.92
CA ASN A 141 -10.77 -18.02 -18.47
C ASN A 141 -11.34 -16.70 -17.94
N LEU A 142 -12.66 -16.50 -18.00
CA LEU A 142 -13.43 -15.48 -17.30
C LEU A 142 -13.50 -15.83 -15.80
N ARG A 143 -12.39 -16.32 -15.25
CA ARG A 143 -12.16 -16.19 -13.83
C ARG A 143 -11.80 -14.73 -13.63
N ALA A 144 -12.80 -13.95 -13.26
CA ALA A 144 -12.62 -12.60 -12.72
C ALA A 144 -11.36 -12.59 -11.82
N PRO A 145 -10.51 -11.55 -11.88
CA PRO A 145 -9.30 -11.49 -11.07
C PRO A 145 -9.68 -11.82 -9.64
N ALA A 146 -9.09 -12.90 -9.13
CA ALA A 146 -9.48 -13.43 -7.84
C ALA A 146 -9.28 -12.33 -6.79
N PRO A 147 -10.27 -12.10 -5.90
CA PRO A 147 -10.15 -11.08 -4.87
C PRO A 147 -8.85 -11.36 -4.10
N TYR A 148 -8.04 -10.31 -3.93
CA TYR A 148 -6.62 -10.25 -3.51
C TYR A 148 -6.07 -11.31 -2.53
N ARG A 149 -6.93 -12.06 -1.83
CA ARG A 149 -6.57 -13.20 -0.99
C ARG A 149 -5.67 -14.22 -1.69
N ARG A 150 -5.89 -14.52 -2.98
CA ARG A 150 -5.02 -15.47 -3.70
C ARG A 150 -3.62 -14.90 -3.95
N ASP A 151 -3.51 -13.59 -4.15
CA ASP A 151 -2.23 -12.91 -4.39
C ASP A 151 -1.42 -12.74 -3.11
N PHE A 152 -2.06 -12.43 -1.99
CA PHE A 152 -1.39 -12.37 -0.70
C PHE A 152 -0.85 -13.73 -0.28
N GLU A 153 -1.68 -14.78 -0.32
CA GLU A 153 -1.27 -16.12 0.09
C GLU A 153 -0.18 -16.68 -0.84
N ALA A 154 -0.28 -16.42 -2.16
CA ALA A 154 0.77 -16.77 -3.11
C ALA A 154 2.08 -16.02 -2.84
N LYS A 155 2.02 -14.71 -2.54
CA LYS A 155 3.20 -13.93 -2.15
C LYS A 155 3.82 -14.45 -0.84
N LEU A 156 3.00 -14.78 0.15
CA LEU A 156 3.44 -15.33 1.44
C LEU A 156 4.13 -16.68 1.25
N ARG A 157 3.53 -17.59 0.47
CA ARG A 157 4.14 -18.88 0.12
C ARG A 157 5.47 -18.71 -0.62
N ASN A 158 5.53 -17.78 -1.58
CA ASN A 158 6.76 -17.45 -2.29
C ASN A 158 7.83 -16.85 -1.37
N PHE A 159 7.43 -16.04 -0.38
CA PHE A 159 8.33 -15.46 0.61
C PHE A 159 8.92 -16.54 1.53
N TYR A 160 8.09 -17.40 2.12
CA TYR A 160 8.59 -18.51 2.95
C TYR A 160 9.46 -19.47 2.16
N ARG A 161 9.10 -19.81 0.92
CA ARG A 161 9.95 -20.63 0.04
C ARG A 161 11.33 -20.00 -0.22
N LYS A 162 11.39 -18.66 -0.35
CA LYS A 162 12.67 -17.93 -0.49
C LYS A 162 13.47 -17.88 0.80
N LEU A 163 12.83 -17.84 1.97
CA LEU A 163 13.50 -17.94 3.26
C LEU A 163 14.10 -19.33 3.47
N GLU A 164 13.32 -20.37 3.17
CA GLU A 164 13.75 -21.77 3.28
C GLU A 164 14.87 -22.10 2.29
N SER A 165 14.79 -21.64 1.04
CA SER A 165 15.88 -21.85 0.06
C SER A 165 17.18 -21.18 0.48
N LYS A 166 17.08 -20.06 1.20
CA LYS A 166 18.23 -19.40 1.85
C LYS A 166 18.59 -20.03 3.20
N GLY A 167 17.86 -21.05 3.66
CA GLY A 167 18.10 -21.82 4.88
C GLY A 167 17.90 -21.04 6.18
N TYR A 168 17.03 -20.02 6.18
CA TYR A 168 16.79 -19.22 7.38
C TYR A 168 16.10 -20.04 8.47
N GLY A 169 16.73 -20.19 9.63
CA GLY A 169 16.22 -20.98 10.75
C GLY A 169 16.07 -22.48 10.47
N GLN A 170 16.71 -23.01 9.42
CA GLN A 170 16.63 -24.42 9.00
C GLN A 170 17.92 -25.21 9.27
N GLY A 171 18.94 -24.58 9.86
CA GLY A 171 20.20 -25.22 10.19
C GLY A 171 20.06 -26.23 11.34
N PRO A 172 21.00 -27.18 11.45
CA PRO A 172 20.98 -28.20 12.51
C PRO A 172 21.25 -27.62 13.90
N SER A 173 21.85 -26.44 13.98
CA SER A 173 22.21 -25.75 15.22
C SER A 173 21.02 -25.02 15.85
N LYS A 174 21.04 -24.87 17.17
CA LYS A 174 20.09 -24.06 17.93
C LYS A 174 20.78 -22.79 18.46
N LEU A 175 20.15 -21.63 18.29
CA LEU A 175 20.53 -20.38 18.95
C LEU A 175 19.77 -20.28 20.28
N LYS A 176 20.43 -20.61 21.39
CA LYS A 176 19.82 -20.66 22.72
C LYS A 176 19.90 -19.30 23.43
N LEU A 177 18.75 -18.71 23.73
CA LEU A 177 18.61 -17.49 24.52
C LEU A 177 18.05 -17.84 25.91
N ASN A 178 18.89 -17.86 26.93
CA ASN A 178 18.45 -18.03 28.33
C ASN A 178 18.29 -16.66 29.01
N ILE A 179 17.07 -16.13 29.08
CA ILE A 179 16.78 -14.74 29.46
C ILE A 179 15.89 -14.67 30.71
N ARG A 180 15.98 -13.60 31.48
CA ARG A 180 15.08 -13.38 32.63
C ARG A 180 13.93 -12.46 32.23
N ARG A 181 12.75 -12.64 32.82
CA ARG A 181 11.56 -11.83 32.49
C ARG A 181 11.70 -10.37 32.91
N ASP A 182 12.27 -10.15 34.09
CA ASP A 182 12.53 -8.82 34.66
C ASP A 182 13.64 -8.06 33.89
N HIS A 183 14.53 -8.78 33.18
CA HIS A 183 15.62 -8.20 32.39
C HIS A 183 15.53 -8.56 30.89
N LEU A 184 14.31 -8.75 30.37
CA LEU A 184 14.08 -9.28 29.02
C LEU A 184 14.87 -8.53 27.94
N LEU A 185 14.81 -7.20 27.97
CA LEU A 185 15.43 -6.36 26.96
C LEU A 185 16.95 -6.47 26.98
N GLU A 186 17.57 -6.31 28.15
CA GLU A 186 19.02 -6.34 28.33
C GLU A 186 19.60 -7.72 27.99
N ASP A 187 18.99 -8.78 28.51
CA ASP A 187 19.46 -10.15 28.29
C ASP A 187 19.30 -10.56 26.80
N ALA A 188 18.19 -10.18 26.15
CA ALA A 188 17.97 -10.46 24.73
C ALA A 188 18.93 -9.66 23.84
N PHE A 189 19.09 -8.35 24.11
CA PHE A 189 20.00 -7.49 23.37
C PHE A 189 21.43 -8.03 23.42
N THR A 190 21.94 -8.29 24.62
CA THR A 190 23.31 -8.79 24.83
C THR A 190 23.56 -10.08 24.05
N LYS A 191 22.62 -11.03 24.11
CA LYS A 191 22.78 -12.32 23.42
C LYS A 191 22.65 -12.23 21.90
N ILE A 192 21.74 -11.41 21.38
CA ILE A 192 21.58 -11.22 19.93
C ILE A 192 22.81 -10.52 19.36
N MET A 193 23.32 -9.50 20.04
CA MET A 193 24.50 -8.76 19.60
C MET A 193 25.79 -9.59 19.69
N ALA A 194 25.87 -10.54 20.61
CA ALA A 194 26.99 -11.48 20.72
C ALA A 194 26.92 -12.64 19.69
N ALA A 195 25.74 -12.91 19.10
CA ALA A 195 25.56 -14.02 18.18
C ALA A 195 26.20 -13.75 16.82
N SER A 196 26.76 -14.79 16.21
CA SER A 196 27.33 -14.66 14.87
C SER A 196 26.23 -14.45 13.82
N LYS A 197 26.55 -13.73 12.73
CA LYS A 197 25.65 -13.59 11.58
C LYS A 197 25.18 -14.95 11.05
N LYS A 198 26.05 -15.96 11.06
CA LYS A 198 25.70 -17.31 10.61
C LYS A 198 24.66 -17.95 11.52
N ASP A 199 24.81 -17.82 12.83
CA ASP A 199 23.87 -18.39 13.80
C ASP A 199 22.52 -17.68 13.75
N LEU A 200 22.51 -16.35 13.68
CA LEU A 200 21.28 -15.57 13.52
C LEU A 200 20.52 -15.93 12.24
N GLN A 201 21.22 -16.26 11.17
CA GLN A 201 20.60 -16.64 9.91
C GLN A 201 20.14 -18.09 9.89
N LYS A 202 20.99 -19.04 10.32
CA LYS A 202 20.78 -20.47 10.06
C LYS A 202 20.19 -21.21 11.24
N SER A 203 20.51 -20.83 12.47
CA SER A 203 20.15 -21.64 13.65
C SER A 203 18.68 -21.51 14.01
N ARG A 204 18.10 -22.59 14.56
CA ARG A 204 16.75 -22.56 15.13
C ARG A 204 16.75 -21.79 16.44
N LEU A 205 15.86 -20.81 16.60
CA LEU A 205 15.73 -20.07 17.84
C LEU A 205 15.21 -20.97 18.96
N TYR A 206 15.86 -20.95 20.11
CA TYR A 206 15.43 -21.64 21.32
C TYR A 206 15.50 -20.66 22.49
N ILE A 207 14.36 -20.35 23.09
CA ILE A 207 14.29 -19.39 24.20
C ILE A 207 14.00 -20.20 25.47
N GLY A 208 14.79 -19.97 26.52
CA GLY A 208 14.52 -20.43 27.86
C GLY A 208 14.39 -19.25 28.79
N PHE A 209 13.42 -19.28 29.69
CA PHE A 209 13.31 -18.31 30.77
C PHE A 209 13.94 -18.88 32.04
N ALA A 210 14.71 -18.05 32.75
CA ALA A 210 15.38 -18.50 33.97
C ALA A 210 14.36 -18.99 35.01
N GLY A 211 14.51 -20.24 35.45
CA GLY A 211 13.60 -20.88 36.42
C GLY A 211 12.33 -21.49 35.80
N GLU A 212 12.19 -21.49 34.47
CA GLU A 212 11.07 -22.09 33.75
C GLU A 212 11.55 -23.26 32.89
N GLU A 213 10.80 -24.37 32.89
CA GLU A 213 11.01 -25.50 31.99
C GLU A 213 9.96 -25.50 30.86
N GLY A 214 10.42 -25.62 29.61
CA GLY A 214 9.58 -25.60 28.39
C GLY A 214 10.34 -25.17 27.14
#